data_AF-A0A523R5Z2-F1
#
_entry.id   AF-A0A523R5Z2-F1
#
_cell.length_a   1.000
_cell.length_b   1.000
_cell.length_c   1.000
_cell.angle_alpha   90.00
_cell.angle_beta   90.00
_cell.angle_gamma   90.00
#
_symmetry.space_group_name_H-M   'P 1'
#
loop_
_entity.id
_entity.type
_entity.pdbx_description
1 polymer ?
#
loop_
_entity_poly.entity_id
_entity_poly.type
_entity_poly.pdbx_seq_one_letter_code
_entity_poly.pdbx_strand_id
1 'polypeptide(L)'
;MTYLTIFFVLFSTASYQVEFDNAMQLFSQHYTEEIFMSSFSNSEYFPQNGPCSIFRRSFGGRDSLVIGDTPGETLFISGNYDILMDVYIINDGVILLRNANLSIKGNITLVNQGTFDCDSSEVHFLQDYIYHFLMCIADSSKFIMRNTITTFNGFPINLLTIGNAYLLWENLDNKDFTTAVVMGNSVDSLYNVNKAGEWLLTDNGYTSFRNSDTLLVWFFFPDSSIIDFTFPDEDTVNGFVFDSTLGAVSGLAYHTEIDSCTNVMWGMIPLAGSDVTIRDSQIRTTGLMFNADSSSVSGLVNGITYNDFILPLQDRVYHLINTYVNTWSFYPADSSYLEVHSCIFGEALGMGDAKFLIQSAFCDGSGGHIETTDNSLGLIFLSSMMCDVITKYHSVLVVGYSSILLGNIWATGSSV
;
A
#
# COMPACT_ATOMS: atom_id res chain seq x y z
N MET A 1 21.51 -38.36 14.12
CA MET A 1 20.51 -37.29 14.29
C MET A 1 21.03 -36.12 13.48
N THR A 2 20.50 -35.99 12.28
CA THR A 2 21.16 -35.31 11.15
C THR A 2 20.10 -34.44 10.48
N TYR A 3 19.70 -33.35 11.14
CA TYR A 3 18.77 -32.37 10.59
C TYR A 3 19.02 -31.01 11.26
N LEU A 4 20.11 -30.33 10.88
CA LEU A 4 20.25 -28.87 11.05
C LEU A 4 21.44 -28.35 10.21
N THR A 5 21.45 -28.60 8.91
CA THR A 5 22.56 -28.15 8.03
C THR A 5 22.07 -27.55 6.71
N ILE A 6 20.79 -27.14 6.62
CA ILE A 6 20.25 -26.54 5.40
C ILE A 6 19.89 -25.04 5.57
N PHE A 7 19.96 -24.47 6.78
CA PHE A 7 19.51 -23.08 7.00
C PHE A 7 20.55 -21.96 6.79
N PHE A 8 21.81 -22.29 6.46
CA PHE A 8 22.91 -21.30 6.48
C PHE A 8 23.60 -21.01 5.14
N VAL A 9 23.11 -21.57 4.03
CA VAL A 9 23.77 -21.39 2.71
C VAL A 9 23.25 -20.15 1.95
N LEU A 10 22.14 -19.53 2.37
CA LEU A 10 21.52 -18.42 1.62
C LEU A 10 21.91 -17.01 2.08
N PHE A 11 22.52 -16.85 3.26
CA PHE A 11 22.78 -15.50 3.81
C PHE A 11 24.23 -15.02 3.71
N SER A 12 25.18 -15.88 3.31
CA SER A 12 26.61 -15.53 3.24
C SER A 12 27.01 -14.61 2.08
N THR A 13 26.04 -14.03 1.37
CA THR A 13 26.26 -13.14 0.21
C THR A 13 25.38 -11.89 0.20
N ALA A 14 24.58 -11.63 1.24
CA ALA A 14 23.70 -10.47 1.28
C ALA A 14 24.40 -9.26 1.90
N SER A 15 24.06 -8.06 1.43
CA SER A 15 24.47 -6.74 1.98
C SER A 15 24.06 -6.50 3.45
N TYR A 16 23.62 -7.55 4.15
CA TYR A 16 22.90 -7.55 5.41
C TYR A 16 23.53 -8.43 6.49
N GLN A 17 24.74 -8.95 6.27
CA GLN A 17 25.41 -9.84 7.22
C GLN A 17 25.63 -9.18 8.59
N VAL A 18 25.97 -7.89 8.63
CA VAL A 18 26.21 -7.16 9.90
C VAL A 18 24.92 -7.03 10.70
N GLU A 19 23.81 -6.74 10.03
CA GLU A 19 22.49 -6.62 10.63
C GLU A 19 21.98 -7.97 11.12
N PHE A 20 22.20 -9.02 10.33
CA PHE A 20 21.94 -10.39 10.74
C PHE A 20 22.77 -10.77 11.96
N ASP A 21 24.07 -10.51 11.95
CA ASP A 21 24.97 -10.80 13.08
C ASP A 21 24.55 -10.01 14.35
N ASN A 22 24.16 -8.75 14.20
CA ASN A 22 23.63 -7.94 15.31
C ASN A 22 22.33 -8.52 15.88
N ALA A 23 21.41 -8.95 15.01
CA ALA A 23 20.20 -9.63 15.42
C ALA A 23 20.53 -10.95 16.13
N MET A 24 21.43 -11.77 15.57
CA MET A 24 21.90 -13.02 16.16
C MET A 24 22.62 -12.80 17.51
N GLN A 25 23.35 -11.70 17.66
CA GLN A 25 23.95 -11.30 18.92
C GLN A 25 22.86 -10.96 19.95
N LEU A 26 21.82 -10.22 19.57
CA LEU A 26 20.64 -9.99 20.42
C LEU A 26 19.99 -11.32 20.83
N PHE A 27 19.85 -12.29 19.90
CA PHE A 27 19.37 -13.64 20.21
C PHE A 27 20.22 -14.34 21.26
N SER A 28 21.54 -14.29 21.12
CA SER A 28 22.47 -14.96 22.04
C SER A 28 22.39 -14.44 23.47
N GLN A 29 21.89 -13.22 23.69
CA GLN A 29 21.67 -12.66 25.04
C GLN A 29 20.50 -13.34 25.78
N HIS A 30 19.57 -13.94 25.03
CA HIS A 30 18.36 -14.54 25.57
C HIS A 30 18.40 -16.08 25.59
N TYR A 31 19.44 -16.72 25.02
CA TYR A 31 19.53 -18.18 24.89
C TYR A 31 20.97 -18.72 24.97
N THR A 32 21.12 -19.95 25.49
CA THR A 32 22.41 -20.57 25.84
C THR A 32 23.03 -21.46 24.75
N GLU A 33 22.43 -21.58 23.57
CA GLU A 33 22.96 -22.43 22.48
C GLU A 33 23.94 -21.64 21.60
N GLU A 34 25.13 -22.21 21.35
CA GLU A 34 26.15 -21.59 20.50
C GLU A 34 25.73 -21.62 19.03
N ILE A 35 25.67 -20.43 18.42
CA ILE A 35 25.39 -20.25 17.00
C ILE A 35 26.71 -19.93 16.29
N PHE A 36 27.11 -20.75 15.32
CA PHE A 36 28.38 -20.60 14.60
C PHE A 36 28.27 -19.57 13.47
N MET A 37 29.18 -18.60 13.42
CA MET A 37 29.32 -17.61 12.34
C MET A 37 30.61 -17.85 11.53
N SER A 38 30.57 -17.61 10.22
CA SER A 38 31.76 -17.65 9.34
C SER A 38 31.72 -16.53 8.29
N SER A 39 32.85 -15.87 8.01
CA SER A 39 32.94 -14.64 7.20
C SER A 39 33.79 -14.79 5.92
N PHE A 40 33.38 -14.16 4.81
CA PHE A 40 34.19 -13.85 3.61
C PHE A 40 33.70 -12.52 2.95
N SER A 41 34.56 -11.81 2.20
CA SER A 41 34.33 -10.40 1.75
C SER A 41 34.47 -10.16 0.24
N ASN A 42 33.58 -9.34 -0.38
CA ASN A 42 33.89 -8.11 -1.18
C ASN A 42 32.72 -7.53 -2.05
N SER A 43 32.69 -6.18 -2.14
CA SER A 43 32.24 -5.16 -3.16
C SER A 43 30.92 -5.35 -3.96
N GLU A 44 30.09 -4.36 -4.31
CA GLU A 44 30.11 -2.87 -4.36
C GLU A 44 28.65 -2.36 -4.60
N TYR A 45 28.31 -1.12 -4.21
CA TYR A 45 26.96 -0.51 -4.22
C TYR A 45 26.74 0.50 -5.37
N PHE A 46 25.47 0.68 -5.79
CA PHE A 46 24.98 1.87 -6.51
C PHE A 46 23.76 2.47 -5.77
N PRO A 47 23.62 3.81 -5.65
CA PRO A 47 22.49 4.43 -4.92
C PRO A 47 21.38 4.93 -5.85
N GLN A 48 20.13 5.01 -5.36
CA GLN A 48 19.07 5.91 -5.88
C GLN A 48 17.82 6.00 -4.96
N ASN A 49 17.39 7.24 -4.65
CA ASN A 49 16.42 7.59 -3.58
C ASN A 49 15.00 7.95 -4.10
N GLY A 50 13.95 7.71 -3.27
CA GLY A 50 12.65 8.41 -3.30
C GLY A 50 11.40 7.49 -3.38
N PRO A 51 10.19 8.01 -3.08
CA PRO A 51 8.92 7.26 -3.12
C PRO A 51 8.53 6.75 -4.52
N CYS A 52 9.19 7.24 -5.58
CA CYS A 52 9.08 6.72 -6.94
C CYS A 52 9.89 5.42 -7.18
N SER A 53 10.61 4.91 -6.18
CA SER A 53 11.33 3.62 -6.26
C SER A 53 10.38 2.43 -6.45
N ILE A 54 9.11 2.58 -6.04
CA ILE A 54 8.02 1.58 -6.11
C ILE A 54 7.64 1.19 -7.55
N PHE A 55 8.00 2.00 -8.57
CA PHE A 55 7.49 1.83 -9.94
C PHE A 55 8.56 1.55 -11.00
N ARG A 56 9.79 1.21 -10.62
CA ARG A 56 10.85 0.95 -11.61
C ARG A 56 11.03 -0.53 -11.92
N ARG A 57 10.20 -1.03 -12.83
CA ARG A 57 10.56 -2.20 -13.65
C ARG A 57 10.86 -1.79 -15.08
N SER A 58 11.71 -2.56 -15.77
CA SER A 58 11.80 -2.48 -17.21
C SER A 58 10.44 -2.83 -17.82
N PHE A 59 9.85 -1.87 -18.53
CA PHE A 59 8.71 -2.07 -19.40
C PHE A 59 9.10 -3.09 -20.49
N GLY A 60 8.41 -4.24 -20.53
CA GLY A 60 8.53 -5.23 -21.61
C GLY A 60 9.07 -6.60 -21.20
N GLY A 61 8.18 -7.48 -20.73
CA GLY A 61 8.32 -8.91 -20.97
C GLY A 61 7.98 -9.22 -22.44
N ARG A 62 8.42 -10.37 -22.98
CA ARG A 62 8.27 -10.70 -24.41
C ARG A 62 6.83 -10.86 -24.92
N ASP A 63 5.85 -10.97 -24.02
CA ASP A 63 4.43 -11.02 -24.36
C ASP A 63 3.73 -9.87 -23.63
N SER A 64 3.41 -8.80 -24.35
CA SER A 64 2.59 -7.70 -23.86
C SER A 64 1.70 -7.22 -24.99
N LEU A 65 0.47 -6.87 -24.67
CA LEU A 65 -0.45 -6.26 -25.61
C LEU A 65 -0.25 -4.75 -25.56
N VAL A 66 0.21 -4.16 -26.66
CA VAL A 66 0.39 -2.70 -26.78
C VAL A 66 -0.67 -2.17 -27.73
N ILE A 67 -1.37 -1.11 -27.31
CA ILE A 67 -2.36 -0.37 -28.09
C ILE A 67 -1.93 1.09 -28.14
N GLY A 68 -1.86 1.67 -29.33
CA GLY A 68 -1.43 3.05 -29.56
C GLY A 68 0.05 3.18 -29.93
N ASP A 69 0.71 2.09 -30.30
CA ASP A 69 1.98 2.14 -31.03
C ASP A 69 1.78 2.57 -32.50
N THR A 70 0.54 2.45 -32.97
CA THR A 70 0.02 2.98 -34.23
C THR A 70 -0.96 4.12 -33.94
N PRO A 71 -0.85 5.30 -34.59
CA PRO A 71 -1.75 6.42 -34.33
C PRO A 71 -3.22 6.06 -34.50
N GLY A 72 -4.04 6.38 -33.49
CA GLY A 72 -5.48 6.15 -33.48
C GLY A 72 -5.90 4.69 -33.37
N GLU A 73 -5.00 3.79 -32.95
CA GLU A 73 -5.31 2.38 -32.77
C GLU A 73 -6.41 2.18 -31.72
N THR A 74 -7.42 1.38 -32.08
CA THR A 74 -8.50 1.01 -31.17
C THR A 74 -8.68 -0.50 -31.15
N LEU A 75 -8.57 -1.09 -29.97
CA LEU A 75 -8.99 -2.46 -29.71
C LEU A 75 -10.43 -2.46 -29.19
N PHE A 76 -11.36 -2.91 -30.03
CA PHE A 76 -12.76 -3.09 -29.65
C PHE A 76 -13.02 -4.53 -29.21
N ILE A 77 -13.54 -4.71 -28.00
CA ILE A 77 -13.85 -6.01 -27.40
C ILE A 77 -15.35 -6.08 -27.09
N SER A 78 -15.98 -7.16 -27.57
CA SER A 78 -17.35 -7.53 -27.27
C SER A 78 -17.44 -9.06 -27.13
N GLY A 79 -18.32 -9.56 -26.25
CA GLY A 79 -18.34 -10.98 -25.91
C GLY A 79 -17.12 -11.40 -25.07
N ASN A 80 -16.76 -12.68 -25.13
CA ASN A 80 -15.68 -13.24 -24.30
C ASN A 80 -14.31 -12.95 -24.91
N TYR A 81 -13.37 -12.48 -24.10
CA TYR A 81 -12.00 -12.21 -24.52
C TYR A 81 -11.03 -12.41 -23.36
N ASP A 82 -9.86 -12.98 -23.63
CA ASP A 82 -8.84 -13.24 -22.63
C ASP A 82 -7.54 -12.53 -23.01
N ILE A 83 -6.97 -11.76 -22.08
CA ILE A 83 -5.65 -11.14 -22.18
C ILE A 83 -4.76 -11.71 -21.08
N LEU A 84 -3.97 -12.73 -21.43
CA LEU A 84 -3.11 -13.45 -20.47
C LEU A 84 -1.69 -12.86 -20.42
N MET A 85 -1.60 -11.54 -20.45
CA MET A 85 -0.35 -10.77 -20.46
C MET A 85 -0.58 -9.34 -19.97
N ASP A 86 0.50 -8.59 -19.78
CA ASP A 86 0.43 -7.15 -19.48
C ASP A 86 -0.18 -6.37 -20.66
N VAL A 87 -0.96 -5.33 -20.34
CA VAL A 87 -1.61 -4.43 -21.29
C VAL A 87 -1.04 -3.03 -21.16
N TYR A 88 -0.60 -2.47 -22.27
CA TYR A 88 -0.13 -1.09 -22.38
C TYR A 88 -1.03 -0.32 -23.36
N ILE A 89 -1.65 0.74 -22.88
CA ILE A 89 -2.44 1.67 -23.70
C ILE A 89 -1.68 2.99 -23.70
N ILE A 90 -1.03 3.30 -24.81
CA ILE A 90 -0.08 4.40 -24.90
C ILE A 90 -0.57 5.43 -25.93
N ASN A 91 -0.06 6.65 -25.84
CA ASN A 91 -0.35 7.73 -26.80
C ASN A 91 -1.87 7.92 -26.96
N ASP A 92 -2.40 7.88 -28.18
CA ASP A 92 -3.82 7.98 -28.49
C ASP A 92 -4.52 6.62 -28.64
N GLY A 93 -3.90 5.54 -28.14
CA GLY A 93 -4.46 4.20 -28.14
C GLY A 93 -5.73 4.09 -27.29
N VAL A 94 -6.68 3.27 -27.74
CA VAL A 94 -7.96 3.08 -27.05
C VAL A 94 -8.30 1.59 -26.95
N ILE A 95 -8.66 1.13 -25.75
CA ILE A 95 -9.43 -0.10 -25.59
C ILE A 95 -10.89 0.27 -25.31
N LEU A 96 -11.81 -0.28 -26.10
CA LEU A 96 -13.26 -0.13 -25.94
C LEU A 96 -13.88 -1.50 -25.59
N LEU A 97 -14.46 -1.62 -24.41
CA LEU A 97 -15.22 -2.81 -23.98
C LEU A 97 -16.70 -2.50 -23.96
N ARG A 98 -17.49 -3.28 -24.70
CA ARG A 98 -18.96 -3.14 -24.73
C ARG A 98 -19.61 -4.52 -24.70
N ASN A 99 -20.46 -4.77 -23.71
CA ASN A 99 -21.12 -6.08 -23.54
C ASN A 99 -20.09 -7.22 -23.60
N ALA A 100 -18.96 -7.03 -22.92
CA ALA A 100 -17.84 -7.94 -22.92
C ALA A 100 -17.76 -8.71 -21.60
N ASN A 101 -17.18 -9.89 -21.65
CA ASN A 101 -16.62 -10.58 -20.49
C ASN A 101 -15.12 -10.71 -20.76
N LEU A 102 -14.34 -9.82 -20.14
CA LEU A 102 -12.90 -9.73 -20.32
C LEU A 102 -12.19 -10.35 -19.12
N SER A 103 -11.31 -11.32 -19.35
CA SER A 103 -10.37 -11.78 -18.35
C SER A 103 -8.96 -11.25 -18.63
N ILE A 104 -8.29 -10.74 -17.60
CA ILE A 104 -6.93 -10.19 -17.68
C ILE A 104 -6.06 -10.89 -16.64
N LYS A 105 -4.92 -11.43 -17.08
CA LYS A 105 -3.88 -11.96 -16.21
C LYS A 105 -2.58 -11.20 -16.44
N GLY A 106 -2.55 -9.95 -15.97
CA GLY A 106 -1.45 -9.02 -16.14
C GLY A 106 -1.79 -7.64 -15.59
N ASN A 107 -0.80 -6.76 -15.61
CA ASN A 107 -0.96 -5.35 -15.29
C ASN A 107 -1.68 -4.63 -16.43
N ILE A 108 -2.37 -3.54 -16.13
CA ILE A 108 -2.85 -2.58 -17.13
C ILE A 108 -2.14 -1.26 -16.88
N THR A 109 -1.47 -0.72 -17.89
CA THR A 109 -0.81 0.59 -17.80
C THR A 109 -1.29 1.50 -18.92
N LEU A 110 -1.76 2.69 -18.55
CA LEU A 110 -2.19 3.74 -19.46
C LEU A 110 -1.25 4.95 -19.32
N VAL A 111 -0.67 5.41 -20.43
CA VAL A 111 0.26 6.56 -20.46
C VAL A 111 0.02 7.43 -21.70
N ASN A 112 0.46 8.69 -21.64
CA ASN A 112 0.46 9.62 -22.79
C ASN A 112 -0.90 9.85 -23.52
N GLN A 113 -2.04 9.78 -22.82
CA GLN A 113 -3.44 9.90 -23.32
C GLN A 113 -4.16 8.58 -23.61
N GLY A 114 -3.55 7.44 -23.28
CA GLY A 114 -4.17 6.13 -23.46
C GLY A 114 -5.54 6.07 -22.78
N THR A 115 -6.50 5.40 -23.42
CA THR A 115 -7.88 5.32 -22.90
C THR A 115 -8.33 3.87 -22.76
N PHE A 116 -8.76 3.50 -21.56
CA PHE A 116 -9.56 2.30 -21.31
C PHE A 116 -10.99 2.75 -21.02
N ASP A 117 -11.93 2.41 -21.91
CA ASP A 117 -13.33 2.77 -21.77
C ASP A 117 -14.19 1.50 -21.83
N CYS A 118 -14.79 1.18 -20.68
CA CYS A 118 -15.59 -0.02 -20.45
C CYS A 118 -17.02 0.36 -20.06
N ASP A 119 -18.00 -0.26 -20.74
CA ASP A 119 -19.41 -0.08 -20.42
C ASP A 119 -20.16 -1.41 -20.53
N SER A 120 -21.05 -1.65 -19.56
CA SER A 120 -22.01 -2.77 -19.58
C SER A 120 -21.30 -4.12 -19.76
N SER A 121 -20.23 -4.34 -19.01
CA SER A 121 -19.32 -5.49 -19.18
C SER A 121 -18.93 -6.13 -17.84
N GLU A 122 -18.25 -7.27 -17.90
CA GLU A 122 -17.60 -7.92 -16.77
C GLU A 122 -16.09 -7.92 -17.00
N VAL A 123 -15.30 -7.48 -16.01
CA VAL A 123 -13.83 -7.45 -16.08
C VAL A 123 -13.25 -8.27 -14.92
N HIS A 124 -12.52 -9.32 -15.26
CA HIS A 124 -11.94 -10.27 -14.31
C HIS A 124 -10.43 -10.15 -14.30
N PHE A 125 -9.85 -9.64 -13.21
CA PHE A 125 -8.41 -9.72 -12.97
C PHE A 125 -8.09 -11.04 -12.29
N LEU A 126 -7.40 -11.92 -13.01
CA LEU A 126 -7.09 -13.28 -12.59
C LEU A 126 -5.85 -13.29 -11.67
N GLN A 127 -5.96 -12.65 -10.50
CA GLN A 127 -4.90 -12.61 -9.50
C GLN A 127 -4.66 -14.01 -8.89
N ASP A 128 -3.40 -14.33 -8.59
CA ASP A 128 -3.03 -15.58 -7.93
C ASP A 128 -2.77 -15.38 -6.42
N TYR A 129 -2.55 -14.13 -6.00
CA TYR A 129 -2.31 -13.71 -4.62
C TYR A 129 -2.64 -12.21 -4.46
N ILE A 130 -2.64 -11.74 -3.21
CA ILE A 130 -2.87 -10.35 -2.81
C ILE A 130 -1.92 -9.38 -3.53
N TYR A 131 -2.46 -8.33 -4.16
CA TYR A 131 -1.67 -7.28 -4.82
C TYR A 131 -0.75 -7.80 -5.94
N HIS A 132 -1.16 -8.85 -6.67
CA HIS A 132 -0.35 -9.41 -7.76
C HIS A 132 -0.23 -8.45 -8.94
N PHE A 133 -1.32 -7.77 -9.32
CA PHE A 133 -1.35 -6.88 -10.46
C PHE A 133 -1.67 -5.43 -10.07
N LEU A 134 -1.25 -4.52 -10.94
CA LEU A 134 -1.45 -3.08 -10.84
C LEU A 134 -2.24 -2.57 -12.05
N MET A 135 -3.21 -1.71 -11.77
CA MET A 135 -3.77 -0.76 -12.74
C MET A 135 -3.05 0.57 -12.57
N CYS A 136 -2.27 1.00 -13.56
CA CYS A 136 -1.54 2.27 -13.54
C CYS A 136 -2.10 3.22 -14.60
N ILE A 137 -2.52 4.41 -14.17
CA ILE A 137 -3.11 5.43 -15.04
C ILE A 137 -2.29 6.70 -14.83
N ALA A 138 -1.49 7.04 -15.85
CA ALA A 138 -0.49 8.09 -15.75
C ALA A 138 -0.66 9.15 -16.85
N ASP A 139 0.01 10.28 -16.65
CA ASP A 139 0.02 11.43 -17.55
C ASP A 139 -1.37 12.01 -17.77
N SER A 140 -1.89 12.03 -19.00
CA SER A 140 -3.23 12.54 -19.35
C SER A 140 -4.19 11.43 -19.78
N SER A 141 -3.93 10.21 -19.32
CA SER A 141 -4.69 9.01 -19.67
C SER A 141 -6.03 8.92 -18.95
N LYS A 142 -6.93 8.07 -19.47
CA LYS A 142 -8.30 7.94 -18.99
C LYS A 142 -8.69 6.49 -18.74
N PHE A 143 -9.16 6.21 -17.53
CA PHE A 143 -9.70 4.90 -17.17
C PHE A 143 -11.16 5.04 -16.76
N ILE A 144 -12.06 4.55 -17.60
CA ILE A 144 -13.48 4.79 -17.47
C ILE A 144 -14.21 3.45 -17.43
N MET A 145 -14.98 3.21 -16.37
CA MET A 145 -15.83 2.03 -16.23
C MET A 145 -17.25 2.43 -15.86
N ARG A 146 -18.23 1.97 -16.64
CA ARG A 146 -19.66 2.22 -16.42
C ARG A 146 -20.48 0.95 -16.44
N ASN A 147 -21.43 0.82 -15.53
CA ASN A 147 -22.40 -0.28 -15.53
C ASN A 147 -21.70 -1.66 -15.59
N THR A 148 -20.58 -1.80 -14.89
CA THR A 148 -19.64 -2.92 -15.03
C THR A 148 -19.51 -3.69 -13.73
N ILE A 149 -19.26 -4.99 -13.83
CA ILE A 149 -18.88 -5.83 -12.69
C ILE A 149 -17.36 -6.05 -12.75
N THR A 150 -16.67 -5.92 -11.62
CA THR A 150 -15.26 -6.32 -11.54
C THR A 150 -15.04 -7.41 -10.51
N THR A 151 -14.07 -8.30 -10.78
CA THR A 151 -13.59 -9.31 -9.84
C THR A 151 -12.07 -9.37 -9.90
N PHE A 152 -11.43 -9.60 -8.76
CA PHE A 152 -9.98 -9.69 -8.61
C PHE A 152 -9.59 -11.05 -8.00
N ASN A 153 -10.40 -12.08 -8.25
CA ASN A 153 -10.24 -13.45 -7.79
C ASN A 153 -10.18 -13.60 -6.26
N GLY A 154 -10.93 -12.78 -5.52
CA GLY A 154 -10.96 -12.81 -4.06
C GLY A 154 -9.83 -12.04 -3.36
N PHE A 155 -8.95 -11.39 -4.11
CA PHE A 155 -7.79 -10.65 -3.59
C PHE A 155 -7.93 -9.14 -3.83
N PRO A 156 -7.34 -8.25 -3.01
CA PRO A 156 -7.32 -6.84 -3.33
C PRO A 156 -6.36 -6.56 -4.51
N ILE A 157 -6.70 -5.57 -5.33
CA ILE A 157 -5.87 -5.12 -6.47
C ILE A 157 -5.32 -3.72 -6.23
N ASN A 158 -4.12 -3.45 -6.76
CA ASN A 158 -3.54 -2.11 -6.73
C ASN A 158 -4.06 -1.24 -7.88
N LEU A 159 -4.28 0.03 -7.56
CA LEU A 159 -4.61 1.09 -8.51
C LEU A 159 -3.73 2.32 -8.23
N LEU A 160 -3.18 2.91 -9.28
CA LEU A 160 -2.42 4.16 -9.20
C LEU A 160 -2.97 5.14 -10.24
N THR A 161 -3.30 6.34 -9.79
CA THR A 161 -3.59 7.50 -10.65
C THR A 161 -2.53 8.59 -10.39
N ILE A 162 -1.81 9.01 -11.42
CA ILE A 162 -0.69 9.94 -11.29
C ILE A 162 -0.61 10.92 -12.46
N GLY A 163 -0.05 12.11 -12.23
CA GLY A 163 0.06 13.14 -13.25
C GLY A 163 -1.25 13.89 -13.39
N ASN A 164 -1.81 14.00 -14.60
CA ASN A 164 -3.12 14.58 -14.87
C ASN A 164 -4.14 13.51 -15.29
N ALA A 165 -4.00 12.30 -14.73
CA ALA A 165 -4.81 11.14 -15.05
C ALA A 165 -6.28 11.38 -14.67
N TYR A 166 -7.18 10.70 -15.37
CA TYR A 166 -8.62 10.74 -15.08
C TYR A 166 -9.17 9.34 -14.88
N LEU A 167 -9.79 9.09 -13.73
CA LEU A 167 -10.53 7.88 -13.44
C LEU A 167 -12.01 8.19 -13.21
N LEU A 168 -12.88 7.40 -13.84
CA LEU A 168 -14.31 7.43 -13.59
C LEU A 168 -14.87 6.03 -13.43
N TRP A 169 -15.44 5.76 -12.26
CA TRP A 169 -16.26 4.58 -12.01
C TRP A 169 -17.70 5.00 -11.75
N GLU A 170 -18.63 4.49 -12.54
CA GLU A 170 -20.03 4.85 -12.48
C GLU A 170 -20.92 3.60 -12.53
N ASN A 171 -21.79 3.40 -11.54
CA ASN A 171 -22.63 2.20 -11.43
C ASN A 171 -21.80 0.91 -11.47
N LEU A 172 -20.80 0.81 -10.59
CA LEU A 172 -19.85 -0.30 -10.58
C LEU A 172 -20.17 -1.28 -9.45
N ASP A 173 -20.18 -2.57 -9.77
CA ASP A 173 -20.31 -3.66 -8.79
C ASP A 173 -18.96 -4.38 -8.63
N ASN A 174 -18.18 -3.93 -7.64
CA ASN A 174 -16.88 -4.49 -7.29
C ASN A 174 -17.07 -5.67 -6.34
N LYS A 175 -16.71 -6.87 -6.80
CA LYS A 175 -16.77 -8.08 -5.96
C LYS A 175 -15.64 -8.14 -4.94
N ASP A 176 -14.49 -7.59 -5.28
CA ASP A 176 -13.28 -7.61 -4.46
C ASP A 176 -12.79 -6.19 -4.16
N PHE A 177 -11.82 -6.07 -3.26
CA PHE A 177 -11.37 -4.77 -2.73
C PHE A 177 -10.32 -4.12 -3.65
N THR A 178 -10.25 -2.79 -3.69
CA THR A 178 -9.21 -2.04 -4.41
C THR A 178 -8.46 -1.16 -3.43
N THR A 179 -7.14 -1.11 -3.57
CA THR A 179 -6.29 -0.12 -2.88
C THR A 179 -5.72 0.82 -3.92
N ALA A 180 -6.12 2.08 -3.84
CA ALA A 180 -5.84 3.12 -4.81
C ALA A 180 -4.93 4.20 -4.22
N VAL A 181 -3.95 4.66 -4.99
CA VAL A 181 -3.14 5.84 -4.66
C VAL A 181 -3.39 6.92 -5.69
N VAL A 182 -3.68 8.14 -5.22
CA VAL A 182 -4.01 9.32 -6.03
C VAL A 182 -2.92 10.36 -5.84
N MET A 183 -2.17 10.65 -6.91
CA MET A 183 -0.99 11.52 -6.90
C MET A 183 -1.02 12.55 -8.03
N GLY A 184 -0.17 13.57 -7.95
CA GLY A 184 -0.10 14.65 -8.94
C GLY A 184 -1.36 15.54 -8.94
N ASN A 185 -1.91 15.82 -10.13
CA ASN A 185 -3.17 16.53 -10.36
C ASN A 185 -4.24 15.57 -10.93
N SER A 186 -4.22 14.31 -10.53
CA SER A 186 -5.20 13.32 -10.98
C SER A 186 -6.61 13.66 -10.50
N VAL A 187 -7.61 13.21 -11.27
CA VAL A 187 -9.03 13.44 -10.99
C VAL A 187 -9.75 12.11 -11.01
N ASP A 188 -10.17 11.66 -9.83
CA ASP A 188 -10.82 10.37 -9.65
C ASP A 188 -12.24 10.57 -9.13
N SER A 189 -13.22 9.93 -9.79
CA SER A 189 -14.63 10.09 -9.47
C SER A 189 -15.34 8.75 -9.42
N LEU A 190 -15.97 8.48 -8.27
CA LEU A 190 -16.75 7.27 -8.02
C LEU A 190 -18.20 7.68 -7.76
N TYR A 191 -19.12 7.14 -8.57
CA TYR A 191 -20.54 7.36 -8.43
C TYR A 191 -21.29 6.02 -8.44
N ASN A 192 -22.04 5.75 -7.37
CA ASN A 192 -22.82 4.52 -7.25
C ASN A 192 -21.95 3.26 -7.35
N VAL A 193 -20.96 3.14 -6.46
CA VAL A 193 -20.03 2.00 -6.37
C VAL A 193 -20.28 1.25 -5.06
N ASN A 194 -20.62 -0.04 -5.12
CA ASN A 194 -20.99 -0.82 -3.93
C ASN A 194 -19.80 -1.18 -3.00
N LYS A 195 -18.58 -1.18 -3.54
CA LYS A 195 -17.35 -1.40 -2.79
C LYS A 195 -16.28 -0.49 -3.39
N ALA A 196 -16.20 0.73 -2.86
CA ALA A 196 -15.28 1.75 -3.34
C ALA A 196 -13.82 1.40 -3.05
N GLY A 197 -13.57 0.69 -1.94
CA GLY A 197 -12.24 0.26 -1.54
C GLY A 197 -11.51 1.31 -0.72
N GLU A 198 -10.20 1.37 -0.87
CA GLU A 198 -9.26 2.18 -0.11
C GLU A 198 -8.56 3.20 -1.01
N TRP A 199 -8.45 4.45 -0.56
CA TRP A 199 -7.96 5.57 -1.38
C TRP A 199 -6.96 6.43 -0.61
N LEU A 200 -5.70 6.41 -1.05
CA LEU A 200 -4.57 7.14 -0.48
C LEU A 200 -4.36 8.45 -1.22
N LEU A 201 -4.53 9.56 -0.52
CA LEU A 201 -4.62 10.89 -1.13
C LEU A 201 -3.38 11.73 -0.84
N THR A 202 -2.71 12.22 -1.88
CA THR A 202 -1.54 13.10 -1.78
C THR A 202 -1.49 14.13 -2.91
N ASP A 203 -0.51 15.03 -2.86
CA ASP A 203 -0.23 16.07 -3.85
C ASP A 203 -1.45 16.99 -4.09
N ASN A 204 -1.82 17.23 -5.35
CA ASN A 204 -2.91 18.11 -5.77
C ASN A 204 -4.11 17.30 -6.34
N GLY A 205 -4.23 16.03 -5.95
CA GLY A 205 -5.29 15.15 -6.46
C GLY A 205 -6.68 15.67 -6.11
N TYR A 206 -7.65 15.42 -6.99
CA TYR A 206 -9.07 15.65 -6.73
C TYR A 206 -9.79 14.30 -6.69
N THR A 207 -10.49 14.02 -5.60
CA THR A 207 -11.33 12.83 -5.47
C THR A 207 -12.77 13.21 -5.13
N SER A 208 -13.73 12.51 -5.73
CA SER A 208 -15.15 12.64 -5.42
C SER A 208 -15.81 11.28 -5.31
N PHE A 209 -16.38 11.00 -4.15
CA PHE A 209 -17.09 9.76 -3.84
C PHE A 209 -18.56 10.09 -3.57
N ARG A 210 -19.46 9.52 -4.38
CA ARG A 210 -20.89 9.80 -4.28
C ARG A 210 -21.71 8.52 -4.32
N ASN A 211 -22.70 8.40 -3.44
CA ASN A 211 -23.60 7.24 -3.38
C ASN A 211 -22.85 5.90 -3.34
N SER A 212 -21.72 5.84 -2.66
CA SER A 212 -20.83 4.68 -2.67
C SER A 212 -20.74 4.04 -1.29
N ASP A 213 -20.43 2.74 -1.26
CA ASP A 213 -20.36 1.96 -0.03
C ASP A 213 -18.97 1.34 0.16
N THR A 214 -18.62 1.03 1.42
CA THR A 214 -17.31 0.47 1.82
C THR A 214 -16.15 1.31 1.29
N LEU A 215 -15.92 2.45 1.93
CA LEU A 215 -14.94 3.45 1.52
C LEU A 215 -13.96 3.74 2.66
N LEU A 216 -12.68 3.44 2.46
CA LEU A 216 -11.60 3.87 3.34
C LEU A 216 -10.80 4.98 2.65
N VAL A 217 -10.70 6.16 3.28
CA VAL A 217 -9.91 7.27 2.75
C VAL A 217 -8.73 7.55 3.65
N TRP A 218 -7.52 7.50 3.10
CA TRP A 218 -6.29 7.83 3.78
C TRP A 218 -5.83 9.23 3.45
N PHE A 219 -5.70 10.05 4.49
CA PHE A 219 -5.19 11.41 4.38
C PHE A 219 -3.69 11.43 4.69
N PHE A 220 -2.87 11.76 3.70
CA PHE A 220 -1.48 12.11 3.94
C PHE A 220 -1.41 13.54 4.46
N PHE A 221 -0.69 13.75 5.56
CA PHE A 221 -0.43 15.08 6.10
C PHE A 221 1.05 15.42 5.87
N PRO A 222 1.39 16.16 4.79
CA PRO A 222 2.78 16.42 4.40
C PRO A 222 3.48 17.40 5.37
N ASP A 223 4.77 17.61 5.13
CA ASP A 223 5.56 18.63 5.82
C ASP A 223 4.85 19.99 5.85
N SER A 224 4.90 20.68 6.98
CA SER A 224 4.25 21.95 7.28
C SER A 224 2.72 21.96 7.33
N SER A 225 2.05 20.82 7.13
CA SER A 225 0.60 20.74 7.34
C SER A 225 0.24 20.90 8.82
N ILE A 226 -0.83 21.66 9.08
CA ILE A 226 -1.38 21.86 10.44
C ILE A 226 -2.85 21.48 10.41
N ILE A 227 -3.19 20.48 11.22
CA ILE A 227 -4.52 19.86 11.29
C ILE A 227 -4.97 19.85 12.75
N ASP A 228 -6.14 20.40 13.05
CA ASP A 228 -6.83 20.19 14.34
C ASP A 228 -8.29 19.84 14.04
N PHE A 229 -8.61 18.54 13.97
CA PHE A 229 -9.84 18.09 13.32
C PHE A 229 -10.57 16.96 14.05
N THR A 230 -11.89 16.92 13.84
CA THR A 230 -12.79 15.84 14.26
C THR A 230 -13.45 15.27 13.03
N PHE A 231 -13.21 14.00 12.75
CA PHE A 231 -13.84 13.30 11.64
C PHE A 231 -15.29 12.95 11.98
N PRO A 232 -16.20 12.93 10.98
CA PRO A 232 -17.54 12.38 11.16
C PRO A 232 -17.51 10.93 11.63
N ASP A 233 -18.57 10.47 12.29
CA ASP A 233 -18.72 9.07 12.70
C ASP A 233 -18.61 8.11 11.50
N GLU A 234 -17.98 6.95 11.73
CA GLU A 234 -17.82 5.87 10.76
C GLU A 234 -19.15 5.13 10.54
N ASP A 235 -19.96 5.59 9.59
CA ASP A 235 -21.08 4.83 9.02
C ASP A 235 -21.54 5.55 7.74
N THR A 236 -22.35 6.59 7.86
CA THR A 236 -22.97 7.28 6.75
C THR A 236 -22.55 8.75 6.71
N VAL A 237 -21.93 9.18 5.62
CA VAL A 237 -21.44 10.55 5.41
C VAL A 237 -22.26 11.24 4.32
N ASN A 238 -23.05 12.24 4.71
CA ASN A 238 -23.94 13.00 3.82
C ASN A 238 -23.38 14.42 3.59
N GLY A 239 -22.26 14.49 2.87
CA GLY A 239 -21.58 15.74 2.56
C GLY A 239 -20.41 15.99 3.50
N PHE A 240 -19.22 15.85 2.94
CA PHE A 240 -17.94 16.10 3.60
C PHE A 240 -16.96 16.58 2.53
N VAL A 241 -16.22 17.63 2.87
CA VAL A 241 -15.14 18.16 2.04
C VAL A 241 -13.92 18.27 2.93
N PHE A 242 -12.77 17.79 2.45
CA PHE A 242 -11.51 17.89 3.19
C PHE A 242 -10.40 18.44 2.29
N ASP A 243 -10.01 19.68 2.60
CA ASP A 243 -8.93 20.42 1.96
C ASP A 243 -8.55 21.65 2.84
N SER A 244 -7.61 22.46 2.35
CA SER A 244 -7.18 23.70 3.03
C SER A 244 -8.22 24.84 3.02
N THR A 245 -9.45 24.63 2.54
CA THR A 245 -10.53 25.62 2.69
C THR A 245 -11.20 25.52 4.06
N LEU A 246 -11.04 24.41 4.76
CA LEU A 246 -11.47 24.24 6.15
C LEU A 246 -10.56 25.02 7.09
N GLY A 247 -11.12 25.86 7.97
CA GLY A 247 -10.34 26.72 8.85
C GLY A 247 -9.41 26.01 9.84
N ALA A 248 -9.61 24.71 10.07
CA ALA A 248 -8.79 23.88 10.96
C ALA A 248 -7.80 22.96 10.21
N VAL A 249 -7.66 23.18 8.91
CA VAL A 249 -6.81 22.39 8.00
C VAL A 249 -5.96 23.34 7.18
N SER A 250 -4.66 23.09 7.12
CA SER A 250 -3.75 23.87 6.28
C SER A 250 -2.59 23.02 5.79
N GLY A 251 -1.96 23.44 4.70
CA GLY A 251 -0.81 22.73 4.09
C GLY A 251 -1.20 21.49 3.28
N LEU A 252 -2.49 21.31 2.97
CA LEU A 252 -2.97 20.27 2.08
C LEU A 252 -3.27 20.84 0.69
N ALA A 253 -2.78 20.17 -0.35
CA ALA A 253 -2.98 20.58 -1.74
C ALA A 253 -4.08 19.76 -2.45
N TYR A 254 -4.40 18.56 -1.97
CA TYR A 254 -5.45 17.73 -2.53
C TYR A 254 -6.84 18.18 -2.05
N HIS A 255 -7.86 17.71 -2.75
CA HIS A 255 -9.26 17.96 -2.45
C HIS A 255 -10.06 16.65 -2.49
N THR A 256 -10.90 16.45 -1.48
CA THR A 256 -11.73 15.26 -1.34
C THR A 256 -13.17 15.65 -1.07
N GLU A 257 -14.11 15.12 -1.86
CA GLU A 257 -15.55 15.21 -1.61
C GLU A 257 -16.11 13.82 -1.32
N ILE A 258 -16.90 13.71 -0.25
CA ILE A 258 -17.67 12.50 0.07
C ILE A 258 -19.12 12.90 0.30
N ASP A 259 -20.05 12.33 -0.46
CA ASP A 259 -21.47 12.64 -0.36
C ASP A 259 -22.35 11.40 -0.49
N SER A 260 -23.26 11.23 0.47
CA SER A 260 -24.22 10.12 0.53
C SER A 260 -23.54 8.74 0.47
N CYS A 261 -22.38 8.59 1.13
CA CYS A 261 -21.65 7.34 1.19
C CYS A 261 -21.89 6.59 2.51
N THR A 262 -21.79 5.26 2.47
CA THR A 262 -21.98 4.37 3.64
C THR A 262 -20.72 3.52 3.91
N ASN A 263 -20.61 2.98 5.13
CA ASN A 263 -19.42 2.30 5.63
C ASN A 263 -18.12 3.09 5.34
N VAL A 264 -18.15 4.40 5.63
CA VAL A 264 -16.99 5.29 5.46
C VAL A 264 -16.04 5.13 6.64
N MET A 265 -14.76 4.96 6.34
CA MET A 265 -13.69 4.71 7.29
C MET A 265 -12.53 5.68 7.05
N TRP A 266 -11.82 6.04 8.12
CA TRP A 266 -10.78 7.06 8.08
C TRP A 266 -9.38 6.48 8.30
N GLY A 267 -8.50 6.77 7.35
CA GLY A 267 -7.09 6.43 7.37
C GLY A 267 -6.22 7.69 7.52
N MET A 268 -5.10 7.58 8.21
CA MET A 268 -4.21 8.72 8.45
C MET A 268 -2.75 8.36 8.26
N ILE A 269 -2.01 9.20 7.53
CA ILE A 269 -0.54 9.12 7.43
C ILE A 269 0.03 10.51 7.74
N PRO A 270 0.25 10.85 9.02
CA PRO A 270 1.02 12.04 9.37
C PRO A 270 2.46 11.83 8.91
N LEU A 271 3.01 12.72 8.08
CA LEU A 271 4.40 12.66 7.60
C LEU A 271 5.34 13.51 8.45
N ALA A 272 6.65 13.35 8.24
CA ALA A 272 7.65 14.20 8.88
C ALA A 272 7.35 15.68 8.58
N GLY A 273 7.42 16.52 9.61
CA GLY A 273 7.18 17.96 9.56
C GLY A 273 5.72 18.39 9.75
N SER A 274 4.76 17.46 9.88
CA SER A 274 3.35 17.78 10.12
C SER A 274 3.05 18.05 11.61
N ASP A 275 2.05 18.89 11.87
CA ASP A 275 1.43 19.08 13.19
C ASP A 275 -0.06 18.71 13.13
N VAL A 276 -0.39 17.51 13.64
CA VAL A 276 -1.71 16.91 13.46
C VAL A 276 -2.30 16.57 14.83
N THR A 277 -3.43 17.19 15.17
CA THR A 277 -4.24 16.90 16.34
C THR A 277 -5.61 16.37 15.92
N ILE A 278 -5.97 15.17 16.36
CA ILE A 278 -7.25 14.52 16.05
C ILE A 278 -8.06 14.32 17.32
N ARG A 279 -9.28 14.82 17.30
CA ARG A 279 -10.17 14.86 18.46
C ARG A 279 -11.45 14.08 18.22
N ASP A 280 -11.92 13.39 19.25
CA ASP A 280 -13.29 12.86 19.32
C ASP A 280 -13.68 12.03 18.08
N SER A 281 -12.72 11.28 17.53
CA SER A 281 -12.88 10.56 16.26
C SER A 281 -12.72 9.05 16.44
N GLN A 282 -13.35 8.28 15.56
CA GLN A 282 -13.01 6.88 15.33
C GLN A 282 -12.14 6.81 14.08
N ILE A 283 -10.95 6.25 14.22
CA ILE A 283 -9.98 6.13 13.13
C ILE A 283 -9.78 4.65 12.86
N ARG A 284 -10.26 4.21 11.69
CA ARG A 284 -10.05 2.85 11.20
C ARG A 284 -8.58 2.47 11.14
N THR A 285 -7.69 3.38 10.77
CA THR A 285 -6.27 3.05 10.64
C THR A 285 -5.37 4.28 10.65
N THR A 286 -4.20 4.14 11.28
CA THR A 286 -3.11 5.13 11.25
C THR A 286 -1.83 4.46 10.82
N GLY A 287 -1.21 4.98 9.76
CA GLY A 287 0.04 4.51 9.18
C GLY A 287 1.17 5.47 9.50
N LEU A 288 2.27 4.95 10.03
CA LEU A 288 3.48 5.72 10.30
C LEU A 288 4.50 5.44 9.22
N MET A 289 4.79 6.44 8.39
CA MET A 289 5.78 6.35 7.31
C MET A 289 7.12 6.95 7.73
N PHE A 290 8.22 6.20 7.48
CA PHE A 290 9.59 6.54 7.85
C PHE A 290 10.49 6.53 6.61
N ASN A 291 11.07 7.67 6.20
CA ASN A 291 11.75 7.80 4.89
C ASN A 291 13.27 8.08 4.95
N ALA A 292 13.89 8.21 6.12
CA ALA A 292 15.35 8.43 6.17
C ALA A 292 15.98 8.12 7.54
N ASP A 293 15.26 8.38 8.62
CA ASP A 293 15.84 8.30 9.95
C ASP A 293 15.63 6.95 10.62
N SER A 294 16.55 6.61 11.52
CA SER A 294 16.36 5.50 12.45
C SER A 294 15.35 5.91 13.51
N SER A 295 14.26 5.14 13.62
CA SER A 295 13.20 5.38 14.60
C SER A 295 12.93 4.12 15.40
N SER A 296 12.43 4.31 16.62
CA SER A 296 11.90 3.23 17.44
C SER A 296 10.49 3.58 17.89
N VAL A 297 9.57 2.62 17.80
CA VAL A 297 8.18 2.76 18.19
C VAL A 297 7.83 1.65 19.16
N SER A 298 7.17 2.01 20.26
CA SER A 298 6.70 1.03 21.24
C SER A 298 5.42 1.43 21.94
N GLY A 299 4.72 0.41 22.46
CA GLY A 299 3.52 0.60 23.28
C GLY A 299 2.28 1.05 22.53
N LEU A 300 2.29 1.03 21.19
CA LEU A 300 1.09 1.27 20.39
C LEU A 300 0.22 0.02 20.39
N VAL A 301 -1.08 0.22 20.56
CA VAL A 301 -2.05 -0.87 20.73
C VAL A 301 -3.25 -0.59 19.86
N ASN A 302 -3.60 -1.54 19.02
CA ASN A 302 -4.83 -1.53 18.24
C ASN A 302 -6.07 -1.61 19.13
N GLY A 303 -7.17 -1.02 18.66
CA GLY A 303 -8.50 -1.20 19.24
C GLY A 303 -8.69 -0.54 20.60
N ILE A 304 -8.00 0.58 20.86
CA ILE A 304 -8.16 1.34 22.10
C ILE A 304 -8.42 2.83 21.84
N THR A 305 -8.98 3.50 22.85
CA THR A 305 -9.13 4.96 22.88
C THR A 305 -7.91 5.61 23.52
N TYR A 306 -7.33 6.57 22.81
CA TYR A 306 -6.27 7.44 23.28
C TYR A 306 -6.88 8.75 23.79
N ASN A 307 -6.90 8.92 25.12
CA ASN A 307 -7.56 10.08 25.76
C ASN A 307 -6.79 11.39 25.56
N ASP A 308 -5.47 11.31 25.66
CA ASP A 308 -4.52 12.42 25.46
C ASP A 308 -3.14 11.78 25.23
N PHE A 309 -2.79 11.60 23.97
CA PHE A 309 -1.58 10.87 23.57
C PHE A 309 -0.87 11.62 22.45
N ILE A 310 0.40 11.94 22.69
CA ILE A 310 1.29 12.46 21.66
C ILE A 310 2.23 11.32 21.26
N LEU A 311 2.24 10.98 19.98
CA LEU A 311 3.15 9.99 19.42
C LEU A 311 4.60 10.45 19.65
N PRO A 312 5.46 9.64 20.29
CA PRO A 312 6.80 10.07 20.70
C PRO A 312 7.82 10.06 19.55
N LEU A 313 7.45 10.57 18.38
CA LEU A 313 8.37 10.82 17.27
C LEU A 313 8.89 12.26 17.35
N GLN A 314 10.13 12.48 16.90
CA GLN A 314 10.78 13.80 16.98
C GLN A 314 10.55 14.65 15.73
N ASP A 315 10.15 14.02 14.62
CA ASP A 315 10.07 14.65 13.31
C ASP A 315 8.68 15.19 12.98
N ARG A 316 7.64 14.85 13.75
CA ARG A 316 6.26 15.30 13.56
C ARG A 316 5.50 15.33 14.88
N VAL A 317 4.42 16.10 14.94
CA VAL A 317 3.45 16.04 16.05
C VAL A 317 2.23 15.28 15.57
N TYR A 318 1.90 14.19 16.26
CA TYR A 318 0.63 13.48 16.09
C TYR A 318 -0.03 13.29 17.45
N HIS A 319 -1.07 14.08 17.71
CA HIS A 319 -1.76 14.18 18.99
C HIS A 319 -3.18 13.63 18.87
N LEU A 320 -3.48 12.59 19.64
CA LEU A 320 -4.80 11.98 19.73
C LEU A 320 -5.47 12.38 21.05
N ILE A 321 -6.68 12.93 20.97
CA ILE A 321 -7.46 13.36 22.14
C ILE A 321 -8.85 12.76 22.06
N ASN A 322 -9.19 11.89 23.00
CA ASN A 322 -10.43 11.11 22.99
C ASN A 322 -10.70 10.43 21.63
N THR A 323 -9.66 9.87 21.03
CA THR A 323 -9.71 9.27 19.69
C THR A 323 -9.47 7.78 19.76
N TYR A 324 -10.35 6.99 19.14
CA TYR A 324 -10.19 5.53 19.02
C TYR A 324 -9.37 5.22 17.77
N VAL A 325 -8.33 4.39 17.91
CA VAL A 325 -7.53 3.91 16.78
C VAL A 325 -7.72 2.41 16.67
N ASN A 326 -8.32 1.95 15.58
CA ASN A 326 -8.54 0.53 15.36
C ASN A 326 -7.26 -0.18 14.92
N THR A 327 -6.45 0.44 14.07
CA THR A 327 -5.25 -0.16 13.51
C THR A 327 -4.08 0.82 13.47
N TRP A 328 -2.92 0.38 13.94
CA TRP A 328 -1.62 1.00 13.67
C TRP A 328 -0.88 0.21 12.59
N SER A 329 -0.31 0.91 11.62
CA SER A 329 0.49 0.35 10.54
C SER A 329 1.85 1.03 10.46
N PHE A 330 2.89 0.29 10.04
CA PHE A 330 4.26 0.79 9.97
C PHE A 330 4.84 0.68 8.56
N TYR A 331 5.30 1.80 8.00
CA TYR A 331 5.79 1.88 6.62
C TYR A 331 7.22 2.42 6.57
N PRO A 332 8.23 1.64 7.01
CA PRO A 332 9.63 1.98 6.78
C PRO A 332 9.94 1.92 5.28
N ALA A 333 10.40 3.04 4.72
CA ALA A 333 10.70 3.21 3.30
C ALA A 333 12.08 3.86 3.10
N ASP A 334 12.46 4.01 1.82
CA ASP A 334 13.74 4.58 1.37
C ASP A 334 14.93 3.91 2.06
N SER A 335 15.72 4.62 2.87
CA SER A 335 16.88 4.06 3.59
C SER A 335 16.69 4.07 5.11
N SER A 336 15.44 4.11 5.59
CA SER A 336 15.12 4.17 7.02
C SER A 336 15.44 2.87 7.76
N TYR A 337 15.60 2.99 9.08
CA TYR A 337 15.61 1.85 9.99
C TYR A 337 14.48 2.03 11.01
N LEU A 338 13.62 1.03 11.17
CA LEU A 338 12.55 1.05 12.16
C LEU A 338 12.67 -0.12 13.13
N GLU A 339 12.70 0.20 14.42
CA GLU A 339 12.49 -0.81 15.46
C GLU A 339 11.09 -0.70 16.05
N VAL A 340 10.33 -1.80 16.02
CA VAL A 340 9.01 -1.92 16.63
C VAL A 340 9.08 -2.92 17.76
N HIS A 341 8.67 -2.53 18.96
CA HIS A 341 8.61 -3.45 20.08
C HIS A 341 7.44 -3.20 21.03
N SER A 342 6.95 -4.27 21.68
CA SER A 342 5.86 -4.16 22.67
C SER A 342 4.60 -3.48 22.10
N CYS A 343 4.28 -3.72 20.83
CA CYS A 343 3.11 -3.17 20.14
C CYS A 343 2.08 -4.27 19.83
N ILE A 344 0.81 -3.88 19.74
CA ILE A 344 -0.23 -4.60 18.99
C ILE A 344 -0.58 -3.74 17.78
N PHE A 345 -0.24 -4.21 16.59
CA PHE A 345 -0.34 -3.45 15.33
C PHE A 345 -0.95 -4.32 14.23
N GLY A 346 -1.44 -3.71 13.15
CA GLY A 346 -2.17 -4.42 12.10
C GLY A 346 -1.39 -4.72 10.84
N GLU A 347 -0.32 -3.99 10.56
CA GLU A 347 0.40 -4.06 9.29
C GLU A 347 1.84 -3.53 9.40
N ALA A 348 2.78 -4.09 8.63
CA ALA A 348 4.10 -3.48 8.44
C ALA A 348 4.65 -3.73 7.03
N LEU A 349 5.08 -2.69 6.32
CA LEU A 349 5.61 -2.78 4.96
C LEU A 349 6.97 -2.09 4.84
N GLY A 350 8.02 -2.89 4.66
CA GLY A 350 9.34 -2.41 4.27
C GLY A 350 9.44 -2.17 2.77
N MET A 351 9.79 -0.96 2.36
CA MET A 351 9.92 -0.54 0.96
C MET A 351 11.31 0.05 0.66
N GLY A 352 11.71 0.09 -0.61
CA GLY A 352 13.02 0.61 -1.01
C GLY A 352 14.19 -0.20 -0.44
N ASP A 353 15.14 0.49 0.21
CA ASP A 353 16.30 -0.09 0.90
C ASP A 353 16.10 -0.12 2.42
N ALA A 354 14.85 0.00 2.89
CA ALA A 354 14.54 0.15 4.31
C ALA A 354 14.83 -1.12 5.10
N LYS A 355 15.04 -0.94 6.40
CA LYS A 355 15.27 -2.01 7.35
C LYS A 355 14.27 -1.92 8.48
N PHE A 356 13.74 -3.05 8.94
CA PHE A 356 12.96 -3.04 10.17
C PHE A 356 13.22 -4.27 11.05
N LEU A 357 13.12 -4.04 12.35
CA LEU A 357 13.17 -5.06 13.39
C LEU A 357 11.87 -4.99 14.19
N ILE A 358 11.10 -6.08 14.17
CA ILE A 358 9.91 -6.24 15.01
C ILE A 358 10.23 -7.27 16.08
N GLN A 359 10.15 -6.88 17.34
CA GLN A 359 10.46 -7.76 18.45
C GLN A 359 9.46 -7.68 19.60
N SER A 360 9.10 -8.83 20.19
CA SER A 360 8.15 -8.87 21.31
C SER A 360 6.84 -8.12 21.02
N ALA A 361 6.31 -8.30 19.81
CA ALA A 361 5.12 -7.60 19.34
C ALA A 361 4.08 -8.59 18.79
N PHE A 362 2.86 -8.11 18.61
CA PHE A 362 1.76 -8.88 18.03
C PHE A 362 1.19 -8.14 16.82
N CYS A 363 1.32 -8.73 15.63
CA CYS A 363 0.63 -8.28 14.44
C CYS A 363 -0.73 -8.97 14.37
N ASP A 364 -1.82 -8.24 14.57
CA ASP A 364 -3.17 -8.81 14.57
C ASP A 364 -3.80 -8.92 13.17
N GLY A 365 -3.12 -8.41 12.14
CA GLY A 365 -3.55 -8.44 10.74
C GLY A 365 -4.70 -7.50 10.40
N SER A 366 -5.14 -6.64 11.33
CA SER A 366 -6.25 -5.71 11.11
C SER A 366 -5.98 -4.65 10.03
N GLY A 367 -4.71 -4.48 9.64
CA GLY A 367 -4.28 -3.56 8.58
C GLY A 367 -3.89 -4.25 7.27
N GLY A 368 -3.81 -5.59 7.22
CA GLY A 368 -3.54 -6.33 5.99
C GLY A 368 -2.52 -7.44 6.20
N HIS A 369 -1.24 -7.11 6.10
CA HIS A 369 -0.15 -8.07 6.02
C HIS A 369 1.18 -7.50 6.54
N ILE A 370 2.19 -8.36 6.60
CA ILE A 370 3.57 -7.95 6.78
C ILE A 370 4.29 -8.16 5.46
N GLU A 371 4.99 -7.14 4.98
CA GLU A 371 5.71 -7.16 3.72
C GLU A 371 7.15 -6.66 3.84
N THR A 372 8.04 -7.29 3.10
CA THR A 372 9.25 -6.65 2.58
C THR A 372 9.17 -6.63 1.05
N THR A 373 9.47 -5.49 0.45
CA THR A 373 9.56 -5.34 -1.01
C THR A 373 10.82 -4.60 -1.42
N ASP A 374 11.06 -4.51 -2.72
CA ASP A 374 12.23 -3.91 -3.36
C ASP A 374 13.53 -4.58 -2.92
N ASN A 375 14.38 -3.88 -2.15
CA ASN A 375 15.61 -4.40 -1.57
C ASN A 375 15.55 -4.47 -0.04
N SER A 376 14.38 -4.21 0.58
CA SER A 376 14.27 -4.06 2.03
C SER A 376 14.61 -5.33 2.82
N LEU A 377 14.96 -5.15 4.09
CA LEU A 377 15.21 -6.21 5.06
C LEU A 377 14.27 -6.10 6.25
N GLY A 378 13.47 -7.13 6.48
CA GLY A 378 12.65 -7.27 7.68
C GLY A 378 13.15 -8.39 8.58
N LEU A 379 13.21 -8.11 9.87
CA LEU A 379 13.59 -9.07 10.90
C LEU A 379 12.49 -9.12 11.96
N ILE A 380 11.91 -10.30 12.21
CA ILE A 380 10.78 -10.46 13.14
C ILE A 380 11.09 -11.56 14.14
N PHE A 381 11.03 -11.21 15.42
CA PHE A 381 11.45 -12.11 16.49
C PHE A 381 10.58 -12.04 17.73
N LEU A 382 10.46 -13.17 18.43
CA LEU A 382 9.71 -13.27 19.69
C LEU A 382 8.29 -12.68 19.57
N SER A 383 7.70 -12.81 18.38
CA SER A 383 6.46 -12.11 18.00
C SER A 383 5.40 -13.12 17.55
N SER A 384 4.16 -12.65 17.43
CA SER A 384 3.07 -13.43 16.85
C SER A 384 2.37 -12.63 15.76
N MET A 385 1.91 -13.29 14.71
CA MET A 385 1.31 -12.67 13.54
C MET A 385 0.01 -13.40 13.16
N MET A 386 -1.03 -12.64 12.82
CA MET A 386 -2.33 -13.14 12.34
C MET A 386 -2.65 -12.60 10.93
N CYS A 387 -1.65 -12.56 10.06
CA CYS A 387 -1.75 -11.95 8.74
C CYS A 387 -0.89 -12.69 7.72
N ASP A 388 -1.10 -12.40 6.44
CA ASP A 388 -0.19 -12.84 5.39
C ASP A 388 1.22 -12.26 5.63
N VAL A 389 2.24 -13.04 5.28
CA VAL A 389 3.65 -12.66 5.34
C VAL A 389 4.21 -12.71 3.92
N ILE A 390 4.68 -11.58 3.43
CA ILE A 390 4.97 -11.36 2.01
C ILE A 390 6.40 -10.89 1.82
N THR A 391 7.12 -11.51 0.89
CA THR A 391 8.38 -10.99 0.37
C THR A 391 8.29 -10.84 -1.14
N LYS A 392 8.75 -9.70 -1.65
CA LYS A 392 8.75 -9.38 -3.08
C LYS A 392 10.11 -8.94 -3.58
N TYR A 393 10.32 -9.13 -4.88
CA TYR A 393 11.48 -8.66 -5.63
C TYR A 393 12.83 -9.18 -5.12
N HIS A 394 13.64 -8.36 -4.46
CA HIS A 394 14.99 -8.70 -3.97
C HIS A 394 15.08 -8.58 -2.44
N SER A 395 13.93 -8.43 -1.78
CA SER A 395 13.83 -8.24 -0.34
C SER A 395 14.01 -9.54 0.43
N VAL A 396 14.25 -9.38 1.73
CA VAL A 396 14.45 -10.48 2.67
C VAL A 396 13.58 -10.26 3.90
N LEU A 397 12.82 -11.27 4.31
CA LEU A 397 12.09 -11.26 5.58
C LEU A 397 12.45 -12.50 6.41
N VAL A 398 13.11 -12.28 7.54
CA VAL A 398 13.45 -13.35 8.48
C VAL A 398 12.47 -13.34 9.63
N VAL A 399 11.74 -14.44 9.79
CA VAL A 399 10.87 -14.71 10.95
C VAL A 399 11.54 -15.77 11.82
N GLY A 400 12.06 -15.38 12.98
CA GLY A 400 12.69 -16.29 13.94
C GLY A 400 11.94 -16.33 15.27
N TYR A 401 11.86 -17.50 15.91
CA TYR A 401 11.27 -17.64 17.26
C TYR A 401 9.90 -16.96 17.42
N SER A 402 9.08 -17.00 16.37
CA SER A 402 7.80 -16.32 16.28
C SER A 402 6.74 -17.30 15.79
N SER A 403 5.47 -16.94 15.97
CA SER A 403 4.34 -17.75 15.50
C SER A 403 3.56 -17.00 14.41
N ILE A 404 3.37 -17.64 13.26
CA ILE A 404 2.37 -17.21 12.26
C ILE A 404 1.11 -18.02 12.55
N LEU A 405 0.12 -17.38 13.17
CA LEU A 405 -1.09 -18.00 13.67
C LEU A 405 -2.18 -18.08 12.59
N LEU A 406 -2.24 -17.09 11.70
CA LEU A 406 -3.11 -17.00 10.53
C LEU A 406 -2.32 -16.39 9.37
N GLY A 407 -2.82 -16.60 8.15
CA GLY A 407 -2.24 -16.07 6.92
C GLY A 407 -1.36 -17.08 6.18
N ASN A 408 -1.04 -16.73 4.95
CA ASN A 408 -0.16 -17.45 4.04
C ASN A 408 1.24 -16.82 4.04
N ILE A 409 2.21 -17.58 3.54
CA ILE A 409 3.57 -17.08 3.29
C ILE A 409 3.75 -17.00 1.78
N TRP A 410 4.05 -15.81 1.28
CA TRP A 410 4.24 -15.52 -0.14
C TRP A 410 5.66 -15.03 -0.38
N ALA A 411 6.38 -15.65 -1.31
CA ALA A 411 7.68 -15.18 -1.79
C ALA A 411 7.64 -15.08 -3.31
N THR A 412 7.98 -13.91 -3.86
CA THR A 412 7.83 -13.61 -5.29
C THR A 412 9.06 -12.91 -5.86
N GLY A 413 9.35 -13.15 -7.14
CA GLY A 413 10.59 -12.68 -7.75
C GLY A 413 11.79 -13.47 -7.25
N SER A 414 12.79 -12.77 -6.72
CA SER A 414 14.03 -13.34 -6.17
C SER A 414 14.12 -13.19 -4.64
N SER A 415 13.00 -12.90 -3.97
CA SER A 415 12.94 -12.62 -2.55
C SER A 415 13.13 -13.87 -1.69
N VAL A 416 13.47 -13.67 -0.42
CA VAL A 416 13.70 -14.74 0.58
C VAL A 416 12.79 -14.58 1.77
#